data_AF-B8C545-F1
#
_entry.id   AF-B8C545-F1
#
_cell.length_a   1.000
_cell.length_b   1.000
_cell.length_c   1.000
_cell.angle_alpha   90.00
_cell.angle_beta   90.00
_cell.angle_gamma   90.00
#
_symmetry.space_group_name_H-M   'P 1'
#
loop_
_entity.id
_entity.type
_entity.pdbx_description
1 polymer ?
#
loop_
_entity_poly.entity_id
_entity_poly.type
_entity_poly.pdbx_seq_one_letter_code
_entity_poly.pdbx_strand_id
1 'polypeptide(L)'
;MDQGALVPDNIMIRMVLDDAVEAIKEGQSLLLDGFPRTMEQAVALDKNLDVDMVINLCVPNETIIERISDRWIHPASGRVYSYSYKPPMVEGKDDETGEDLVQRDDDKPESVLRRLQKYDEATAPLVKYYEEKGVIQTFRGTMSDVIYPEVKDWLDNQLAEDAAATV
;
A
#
# COMPACT_ATOMS: atom_id res chain seq x y z
N MET A 1 3.79 16.17 18.49
CA MET A 1 4.06 15.81 17.08
C MET A 1 3.02 14.77 16.71
N ASP A 2 1.80 15.20 16.40
CA ASP A 2 0.66 14.26 16.31
C ASP A 2 -0.51 14.89 15.54
N GLN A 3 -0.33 15.10 14.22
CA GLN A 3 -1.39 15.68 13.36
C GLN A 3 -1.70 14.86 12.11
N GLY A 4 -1.09 13.69 11.92
CA GLY A 4 -1.35 12.84 10.74
C GLY A 4 -1.14 13.54 9.40
N ALA A 5 -0.45 14.68 9.37
CA ALA A 5 -0.13 15.41 8.15
C ALA A 5 0.94 14.63 7.39
N LEU A 6 0.71 14.44 6.09
CA LEU A 6 1.70 13.84 5.21
C LEU A 6 2.98 14.67 5.25
N VAL A 7 4.13 14.00 5.24
CA VAL A 7 5.42 14.65 5.00
C VAL A 7 5.31 15.42 3.68
N PRO A 8 5.77 16.69 3.61
CA PRO A 8 5.68 17.49 2.40
C PRO A 8 6.24 16.75 1.17
N ASP A 9 5.54 16.88 0.04
CA ASP A 9 5.88 16.15 -1.19
C ASP A 9 7.31 16.37 -1.64
N ASN A 10 7.82 17.61 -1.56
CA ASN A 10 9.20 17.92 -1.93
C ASN A 10 10.25 17.15 -1.11
N ILE A 11 9.96 16.85 0.16
CA ILE A 11 10.85 16.07 1.04
C ILE A 11 10.74 14.59 0.66
N MET A 12 9.51 14.07 0.52
CA MET A 12 9.28 12.67 0.12
C MET A 12 9.91 12.34 -1.24
N ILE A 13 9.72 13.22 -2.23
CA ILE A 13 10.28 13.08 -3.58
C ILE A 13 11.80 12.99 -3.49
N ARG A 14 12.46 13.91 -2.79
CA ARG A 14 13.92 13.88 -2.67
C ARG A 14 14.40 12.60 -2.00
N MET A 15 13.79 12.20 -0.89
CA MET A 15 14.19 11.01 -0.15
C MET A 15 14.05 9.73 -0.97
N VAL A 16 12.92 9.56 -1.67
CA VAL A 16 12.67 8.35 -2.45
C VAL A 16 13.50 8.33 -3.73
N LEU A 17 13.61 9.46 -4.43
CA LEU A 17 14.32 9.50 -5.72
C LEU A 17 15.82 9.33 -5.59
N ASP A 18 16.45 9.90 -4.55
CA ASP A 18 17.90 9.78 -4.37
C ASP A 18 18.29 8.30 -4.23
N ASP A 19 17.60 7.55 -3.34
CA ASP A 19 17.84 6.13 -3.11
C ASP A 19 17.44 5.28 -4.33
N ALA A 20 16.29 5.57 -4.96
CA ALA A 20 15.79 4.79 -6.09
C ALA A 20 16.67 4.94 -7.35
N VAL A 21 17.12 6.15 -7.66
CA VAL A 21 18.00 6.39 -8.81
C VAL A 21 19.35 5.71 -8.62
N GLU A 22 19.89 5.68 -7.41
CA GLU A 22 21.13 4.97 -7.11
C GLU A 22 20.97 3.45 -7.31
N ALA A 23 19.91 2.85 -6.74
CA ALA A 23 19.62 1.43 -6.89
C ALA A 23 19.44 1.00 -8.36
N ILE A 24 18.71 1.77 -9.17
CA ILE A 24 18.56 1.48 -10.60
C ILE A 24 19.91 1.58 -11.34
N LYS A 25 20.76 2.55 -11.02
CA LYS A 25 22.12 2.66 -11.62
C LYS A 25 23.01 1.46 -11.28
N GLU A 26 22.79 0.84 -10.14
CA GLU A 26 23.46 -0.41 -9.73
C GLU A 26 22.85 -1.66 -10.39
N GLY A 27 21.80 -1.50 -11.20
CA GLY A 27 21.11 -2.60 -11.89
C GLY A 27 20.13 -3.37 -11.00
N GLN A 28 19.66 -2.77 -9.91
CA GLN A 28 18.65 -3.39 -9.03
C GLN A 28 17.23 -3.15 -9.56
N SER A 29 16.32 -4.08 -9.28
CA SER A 29 14.87 -3.85 -9.46
C SER A 29 14.27 -3.22 -8.20
N LEU A 30 13.27 -2.36 -8.36
CA LEU A 30 12.64 -1.65 -7.26
C LEU A 30 11.15 -1.94 -7.17
N LEU A 31 10.67 -2.10 -5.93
CA LEU A 31 9.24 -2.09 -5.60
C LEU A 31 8.97 -0.90 -4.68
N LEU A 32 8.26 0.11 -5.20
CA LEU A 32 7.86 1.27 -4.42
C LEU A 32 6.50 1.00 -3.77
N ASP A 33 6.49 0.79 -2.46
CA ASP A 33 5.25 0.61 -1.69
C ASP A 33 4.77 1.95 -1.11
N GLY A 34 3.62 2.42 -1.58
CA GLY A 34 2.99 3.63 -1.09
C GLY A 34 3.65 4.92 -1.56
N PHE A 35 4.41 4.90 -2.66
CA PHE A 35 4.86 6.07 -3.42
C PHE A 35 4.73 5.74 -4.92
N PRO A 36 4.16 6.63 -5.75
CA PRO A 36 3.65 7.96 -5.43
C PRO A 36 2.24 7.96 -4.80
N ARG A 37 1.94 8.97 -3.97
CA ARG A 37 0.61 9.24 -3.38
C ARG A 37 -0.06 10.50 -3.91
N THR A 38 0.66 11.34 -4.65
CA THR A 38 0.14 12.57 -5.24
C THR A 38 0.61 12.67 -6.69
N MET A 39 -0.13 13.44 -7.50
CA MET A 39 0.27 13.70 -8.90
C MET A 39 1.64 14.36 -9.02
N GLU A 40 2.02 15.22 -8.08
CA GLU A 40 3.34 15.85 -8.07
C GLU A 40 4.45 14.80 -7.90
N GLN A 41 4.24 13.84 -7.00
CA GLN A 41 5.16 12.72 -6.80
C GLN A 41 5.27 11.83 -8.05
N ALA A 42 4.15 11.49 -8.69
CA ALA A 42 4.15 10.65 -9.90
C ALA A 42 4.87 11.33 -11.07
N VAL A 43 4.61 12.61 -11.30
CA VAL A 43 5.32 13.38 -12.33
C VAL A 43 6.81 13.52 -12.02
N ALA A 44 7.20 13.61 -10.74
CA ALA A 44 8.60 13.65 -10.36
C ALA A 44 9.29 12.28 -10.53
N LEU A 45 8.59 11.19 -10.21
CA LEU A 45 9.06 9.83 -10.41
C LEU A 45 9.36 9.57 -11.88
N ASP A 46 8.36 9.79 -12.74
CA ASP A 46 8.43 9.50 -14.17
C ASP A 46 9.40 10.40 -14.95
N LYS A 47 9.90 11.49 -14.33
CA LYS A 47 10.97 12.33 -14.90
C LYS A 47 12.37 11.76 -14.65
N ASN A 48 12.53 10.96 -13.60
CA ASN A 48 13.83 10.47 -13.14
C ASN A 48 14.00 8.97 -13.35
N LEU A 49 12.90 8.23 -13.34
CA LEU A 49 12.85 6.78 -13.50
C LEU A 49 11.78 6.42 -14.52
N ASP A 50 12.02 5.37 -15.29
CA ASP A 50 10.97 4.75 -16.09
C ASP A 50 10.19 3.79 -15.20
N VAL A 51 8.87 3.86 -15.24
CA VAL A 51 8.00 3.03 -14.40
C VAL A 51 7.40 1.96 -15.28
N ASP A 52 7.92 0.74 -15.16
CA ASP A 52 7.51 -0.39 -16.00
C ASP A 52 6.11 -0.90 -15.65
N MET A 53 5.79 -0.92 -14.34
CA MET A 53 4.61 -1.58 -13.81
C MET A 53 4.01 -0.85 -12.60
N VAL A 54 2.68 -0.76 -12.56
CA VAL A 54 1.90 -0.26 -11.43
C VAL A 54 0.83 -1.27 -11.05
N ILE A 55 0.86 -1.77 -9.82
CA ILE A 55 -0.14 -2.68 -9.28
C ILE A 55 -1.18 -1.88 -8.50
N ASN A 56 -2.43 -1.92 -8.94
CA ASN A 56 -3.54 -1.28 -8.26
C ASN A 56 -4.46 -2.31 -7.60
N LEU A 57 -4.58 -2.26 -6.28
CA LEU A 57 -5.44 -3.18 -5.51
C LEU A 57 -6.78 -2.49 -5.23
N CYS A 58 -7.81 -2.88 -5.96
CA CYS A 58 -9.15 -2.31 -5.82
C CYS A 58 -10.04 -3.21 -4.96
N VAL A 59 -10.16 -2.83 -3.69
CA VAL A 59 -10.97 -3.51 -2.67
C VAL A 59 -12.18 -2.64 -2.32
N PRO A 60 -13.39 -3.20 -2.16
CA PRO A 60 -14.56 -2.42 -1.76
C PRO A 60 -14.36 -1.68 -0.42
N ASN A 61 -14.82 -0.43 -0.32
CA ASN A 61 -14.69 0.39 0.88
C ASN A 61 -15.28 -0.28 2.13
N GLU A 62 -16.42 -0.96 1.99
CA GLU A 62 -17.06 -1.71 3.09
C GLU A 62 -16.10 -2.77 3.66
N THR A 63 -15.46 -3.56 2.80
CA THR A 63 -14.46 -4.55 3.20
C THR A 63 -13.25 -3.91 3.87
N ILE A 64 -12.79 -2.75 3.39
CA ILE A 64 -11.66 -2.04 4.02
C ILE A 64 -12.06 -1.54 5.42
N ILE A 65 -13.25 -0.96 5.56
CA ILE A 65 -13.76 -0.46 6.84
C ILE A 65 -13.90 -1.61 7.83
N GLU A 66 -14.51 -2.72 7.44
CA GLU A 66 -14.65 -3.91 8.29
C GLU A 66 -13.29 -4.39 8.79
N ARG A 67 -12.30 -4.50 7.91
CA ARG A 67 -10.95 -4.97 8.25
C ARG A 67 -10.20 -4.05 9.20
N ILE A 68 -10.26 -2.74 8.96
CA ILE A 68 -9.56 -1.77 9.79
C ILE A 68 -10.26 -1.63 11.15
N SER A 69 -11.59 -1.64 11.16
CA SER A 69 -12.38 -1.55 12.40
C SER A 69 -12.28 -2.82 13.26
N ASP A 70 -11.84 -3.92 12.69
CA ASP A 70 -11.57 -5.18 13.39
C ASP A 70 -10.11 -5.28 13.88
N ARG A 71 -9.28 -4.27 13.59
CA ARG A 71 -7.86 -4.27 13.96
C ARG A 71 -7.65 -3.91 15.42
N TRP A 72 -6.90 -4.76 16.11
CA TRP A 72 -6.42 -4.56 17.48
C TRP A 72 -4.91 -4.68 17.53
N ILE A 73 -4.27 -3.89 18.38
CA ILE A 73 -2.81 -3.81 18.43
C ILE A 73 -2.34 -3.90 19.86
N HIS A 74 -1.31 -4.69 20.10
CA HIS A 74 -0.57 -4.65 21.35
C HIS A 74 0.41 -3.47 21.33
N PRO A 75 0.25 -2.42 22.17
CA PRO A 75 1.04 -1.19 22.06
C PRO A 75 2.55 -1.40 22.16
N ALA A 76 2.99 -2.30 23.04
CA ALA A 76 4.41 -2.48 23.33
C ALA A 76 5.15 -3.26 22.24
N SER A 77 4.51 -4.24 21.60
CA SER A 77 5.15 -5.07 20.56
C SER A 77 4.77 -4.67 19.13
N GLY A 78 3.66 -3.96 18.94
CA GLY A 78 3.09 -3.68 17.62
C GLY A 78 2.40 -4.88 16.97
N ARG A 79 2.27 -6.02 17.67
CA ARG A 79 1.51 -7.18 17.17
C ARG A 79 0.08 -6.78 16.85
N VAL A 80 -0.41 -7.27 15.72
CA VAL A 80 -1.74 -6.96 15.19
C VAL A 80 -2.63 -8.20 15.26
N TYR A 81 -3.85 -7.98 15.73
CA TYR A 81 -4.92 -8.95 15.84
C TYR A 81 -6.14 -8.46 15.04
N SER A 82 -6.95 -9.41 14.58
CA SER A 82 -8.22 -9.15 13.89
C SER A 82 -9.20 -10.23 14.32
N TYR A 83 -10.33 -9.88 14.94
CA TYR A 83 -11.24 -10.91 15.46
C TYR A 83 -11.84 -11.80 14.36
N SER A 84 -11.96 -11.27 13.14
CA SER A 84 -12.47 -12.00 11.98
C SER A 84 -11.45 -12.95 11.33
N TYR A 85 -10.14 -12.63 11.38
CA TYR A 85 -9.10 -13.40 10.70
C TYR A 85 -8.11 -14.08 11.65
N LYS A 86 -7.59 -13.35 12.63
CA LYS A 86 -6.60 -13.81 13.61
C LYS A 86 -6.98 -13.28 15.01
N PRO A 87 -8.02 -13.86 15.63
CA PRO A 87 -8.46 -13.44 16.95
C PRO A 87 -7.40 -13.78 18.00
N PRO A 88 -7.27 -12.98 19.07
CA PRO A 88 -6.43 -13.35 20.21
C PRO A 88 -6.99 -14.60 20.91
N MET A 89 -6.12 -15.36 21.57
CA MET A 89 -6.50 -16.54 22.37
C MET A 89 -7.44 -16.16 23.51
N VAL A 90 -7.26 -14.96 24.08
CA VAL A 90 -8.13 -14.38 25.11
C VAL A 90 -8.58 -13.00 24.63
N GLU A 91 -9.88 -12.74 24.72
CA GLU A 91 -10.47 -11.47 24.27
C GLU A 91 -9.78 -10.26 24.90
N GLY A 92 -9.33 -9.33 24.06
CA GLY A 92 -8.66 -8.10 24.48
C GLY A 92 -7.24 -8.30 25.01
N LYS A 93 -6.65 -9.50 24.88
CA LYS A 93 -5.32 -9.81 25.41
C LYS A 93 -4.33 -10.22 24.33
N ASP A 94 -3.09 -9.76 24.48
CA ASP A 94 -1.97 -10.22 23.67
C ASP A 94 -1.58 -11.67 24.03
N ASP A 95 -1.40 -12.51 23.01
CA ASP A 95 -1.17 -13.96 23.20
C ASP A 95 0.15 -14.30 23.91
N GLU A 96 1.16 -13.44 23.78
CA GLU A 96 2.49 -13.70 24.35
C GLU A 96 2.65 -13.12 25.75
N THR A 97 2.06 -11.95 26.00
CA THR A 97 2.29 -11.18 27.24
C THR A 97 1.09 -11.17 28.17
N GLY A 98 -0.13 -11.40 27.67
CA GLY A 98 -1.37 -11.23 28.43
C GLY A 98 -1.73 -9.76 28.72
N GLU A 99 -1.00 -8.82 28.13
CA GLU A 99 -1.28 -7.37 28.22
C GLU A 99 -2.50 -6.98 27.38
N ASP A 100 -3.08 -5.81 27.66
CA ASP A 100 -4.28 -5.35 26.97
C ASP A 100 -3.98 -4.94 25.53
N LEU A 101 -4.84 -5.40 24.63
CA LEU A 101 -4.90 -4.90 23.26
C LEU A 101 -5.66 -3.58 23.25
N VAL A 102 -5.26 -2.69 22.35
CA VAL A 102 -5.96 -1.43 22.12
C VAL A 102 -6.35 -1.31 20.66
N GLN A 103 -7.47 -0.64 20.42
CA GLN A 103 -7.83 -0.13 19.11
C GLN A 103 -7.42 1.34 19.03
N ARG A 104 -6.83 1.73 17.91
CA ARG A 104 -6.43 3.13 17.72
C ARG A 104 -7.63 3.98 17.34
N ASP A 105 -7.59 5.27 17.69
CA ASP A 105 -8.66 6.21 17.33
C ASP A 105 -8.83 6.38 15.80
N ASP A 106 -7.76 6.16 15.02
CA ASP A 106 -7.80 6.22 13.55
C ASP A 106 -8.40 4.98 12.89
N ASP A 107 -8.62 3.90 13.64
CA ASP A 107 -9.25 2.66 13.20
C ASP A 107 -10.79 2.69 13.39
N LYS A 108 -11.34 3.75 13.99
CA LYS A 108 -12.80 3.95 14.10
C LYS A 108 -13.44 4.10 12.71
N PRO A 109 -14.64 3.53 12.46
CA PRO A 109 -15.26 3.53 11.13
C PRO A 109 -15.35 4.92 10.46
N GLU A 110 -15.70 5.95 11.22
CA GLU A 110 -15.77 7.33 10.69
C GLU A 110 -14.40 7.89 10.27
N SER A 111 -13.35 7.55 11.04
CA SER A 111 -11.97 7.95 10.73
C SER A 111 -11.46 7.23 9.49
N VAL A 112 -11.78 5.94 9.37
CA VAL A 112 -11.45 5.13 8.19
C VAL A 112 -12.15 5.66 6.95
N LEU A 113 -13.44 5.97 7.04
CA LEU A 113 -14.20 6.53 5.91
C LEU A 113 -13.60 7.85 5.42
N ARG A 114 -13.24 8.77 6.34
CA ARG A 114 -12.58 10.03 5.99
C ARG A 114 -11.22 9.80 5.32
N ARG A 115 -10.47 8.79 5.75
CA ARG A 115 -9.18 8.42 5.14
C ARG A 115 -9.37 7.86 3.73
N LEU A 116 -10.36 6.99 3.53
CA LEU A 116 -10.70 6.43 2.22
C LEU A 116 -11.11 7.52 1.23
N GLN A 117 -11.97 8.47 1.64
CA GLN A 117 -12.35 9.58 0.78
C GLN A 117 -11.15 10.41 0.31
N LYS A 118 -10.24 10.76 1.23
CA LYS A 118 -9.01 11.48 0.88
C LYS A 118 -8.09 10.66 -0.02
N TYR A 119 -8.01 9.35 0.21
CA TYR A 119 -7.25 8.44 -0.65
C TYR A 119 -7.84 8.41 -2.05
N ASP A 120 -9.16 8.27 -2.20
CA ASP A 120 -9.82 8.25 -3.51
C ASP A 120 -9.61 9.56 -4.28
N GLU A 121 -9.72 10.70 -3.60
CA GLU A 121 -9.46 12.04 -4.19
C GLU A 121 -8.02 12.18 -4.71
N ALA A 122 -7.03 11.65 -3.99
CA ALA A 122 -5.62 11.72 -4.36
C ALA A 122 -5.21 10.66 -5.39
N THR A 123 -5.79 9.46 -5.30
CA THR A 123 -5.43 8.28 -6.09
C THR A 123 -6.17 8.22 -7.42
N ALA A 124 -7.40 8.73 -7.53
CA ALA A 124 -8.13 8.70 -8.80
C ALA A 124 -7.38 9.39 -9.97
N PRO A 125 -6.73 10.56 -9.78
CA PRO A 125 -5.86 11.14 -10.79
C PRO A 125 -4.65 10.27 -11.15
N LEU A 126 -4.07 9.57 -10.16
CA LEU A 126 -2.90 8.71 -10.35
C LEU A 126 -3.24 7.45 -11.15
N VAL A 127 -4.37 6.81 -10.83
CA VAL A 127 -4.87 5.66 -11.57
C VAL A 127 -5.04 6.05 -13.04
N LYS A 128 -5.71 7.17 -13.30
CA LYS A 128 -5.89 7.67 -14.67
C LYS A 128 -4.55 7.96 -15.37
N TYR A 129 -3.61 8.57 -14.67
CA TYR A 129 -2.29 8.90 -15.21
C TYR A 129 -1.53 7.65 -15.67
N TYR A 130 -1.52 6.59 -14.86
CA TYR A 130 -0.86 5.32 -15.22
C TYR A 130 -1.69 4.45 -16.18
N GLU A 131 -3.02 4.60 -16.21
CA GLU A 131 -3.90 4.02 -17.24
C GLU A 131 -3.57 4.58 -18.63
N GLU A 132 -3.42 5.91 -18.74
CA GLU A 132 -3.04 6.57 -19.99
C GLU A 132 -1.65 6.15 -20.49
N LYS A 133 -0.75 5.73 -19.58
CA LYS A 133 0.57 5.17 -19.90
C LYS A 133 0.55 3.69 -20.25
N GLY A 134 -0.51 2.95 -19.90
CA GLY A 134 -0.62 1.52 -20.18
C GLY A 134 0.26 0.62 -19.30
N VAL A 135 0.75 1.12 -18.17
CA VAL A 135 1.64 0.38 -17.24
C VAL A 135 0.92 -0.11 -15.98
N ILE A 136 -0.38 0.18 -15.84
CA ILE A 136 -1.16 -0.18 -14.65
C ILE A 136 -1.96 -1.47 -14.87
N GLN A 137 -1.86 -2.38 -13.90
CA GLN A 137 -2.71 -3.55 -13.79
C GLN A 137 -3.55 -3.45 -12.51
N THR A 138 -4.88 -3.54 -12.66
CA THR A 138 -5.80 -3.49 -11.53
C THR A 138 -6.28 -4.88 -11.15
N PHE A 139 -6.12 -5.23 -9.88
CA PHE A 139 -6.63 -6.45 -9.26
C PHE A 139 -7.82 -6.12 -8.37
N ARG A 140 -8.90 -6.88 -8.50
CA ARG A 140 -10.17 -6.62 -7.80
C ARG A 140 -10.50 -7.81 -6.91
N GLY A 141 -10.76 -7.56 -5.64
CA GLY A 141 -11.16 -8.62 -4.73
C GLY A 141 -11.45 -8.11 -3.33
N THR A 142 -12.00 -9.00 -2.51
CA THR A 142 -12.26 -8.72 -1.09
C THR A 142 -11.29 -9.43 -0.18
N MET A 143 -10.55 -10.44 -0.66
CA MET A 143 -9.68 -11.31 0.14
C MET A 143 -8.24 -11.33 -0.37
N SER A 144 -7.29 -11.15 0.55
CA SER A 144 -5.86 -11.18 0.21
C SER A 144 -5.44 -12.56 -0.33
N ASP A 145 -6.03 -13.64 0.18
CA ASP A 145 -5.77 -15.02 -0.29
C ASP A 145 -6.24 -15.26 -1.74
N VAL A 146 -7.09 -14.38 -2.27
CA VAL A 146 -7.55 -14.42 -3.67
C VAL A 146 -6.70 -13.49 -4.54
N ILE A 147 -6.44 -12.27 -4.06
CA ILE A 147 -5.68 -11.26 -4.81
C ILE A 147 -4.20 -11.65 -4.94
N TYR A 148 -3.59 -12.22 -3.90
CA TYR A 148 -2.16 -12.53 -3.89
C TYR A 148 -1.74 -13.51 -5.00
N PRO A 149 -2.42 -14.66 -5.19
CA PRO A 149 -2.11 -15.57 -6.30
C PRO A 149 -2.21 -14.88 -7.67
N GLU A 150 -3.24 -14.06 -7.90
CA GLU A 150 -3.42 -13.34 -9.17
C GLU A 150 -2.28 -12.35 -9.44
N VAL A 151 -1.90 -11.57 -8.43
CA VAL A 151 -0.79 -10.61 -8.53
C VAL A 151 0.52 -11.34 -8.80
N LYS A 152 0.77 -12.43 -8.06
CA LYS A 152 1.99 -13.23 -8.21
C LYS A 152 2.09 -13.82 -9.61
N ASP A 153 1.03 -14.46 -10.10
CA ASP A 153 1.03 -15.09 -11.42
C ASP A 153 1.20 -14.04 -12.54
N TRP A 154 0.61 -12.86 -12.39
CA TRP A 154 0.81 -11.76 -13.33
C TRP A 154 2.26 -11.25 -13.32
N LEU A 155 2.83 -10.99 -12.14
CA LEU A 155 4.22 -10.53 -11.99
C LEU A 155 5.22 -11.54 -12.57
N ASP A 156 5.04 -12.83 -12.29
CA ASP A 156 5.91 -13.88 -12.81
C ASP A 156 5.91 -13.91 -14.34
N ASN A 157 4.75 -13.68 -14.98
CA ASN A 157 4.65 -13.59 -16.42
C ASN A 157 5.32 -12.34 -16.99
N GLN A 158 5.11 -11.16 -16.38
CA GLN A 158 5.74 -9.92 -16.83
C GLN A 158 7.27 -9.98 -16.74
N LEU A 159 7.81 -10.46 -15.62
CA LEU A 159 9.25 -10.61 -15.44
C LEU A 159 9.87 -11.64 -16.40
N ALA A 160 9.11 -12.68 -16.76
CA ALA A 160 9.55 -13.66 -17.76
C ALA A 160 9.56 -13.08 -19.18
N GLU A 161 8.57 -12.26 -19.54
CA GLU A 161 8.50 -11.56 -20.83
C GLU A 161 9.65 -10.56 -20.98
N ASP A 162 9.94 -9.77 -19.95
CA ASP A 162 11.05 -8.81 -19.94
C ASP A 162 12.41 -9.50 -20.06
N ALA A 163 12.60 -10.61 -19.36
CA ALA A 163 13.81 -11.41 -19.46
C ALA A 163 13.99 -11.98 -20.88
N ALA A 164 12.89 -12.35 -21.57
CA ALA A 164 12.94 -12.85 -22.95
C ALA A 164 13.17 -11.73 -23.98
N ALA A 165 12.71 -10.51 -23.72
CA ALA A 165 12.89 -9.36 -24.60
C ALA A 165 14.31 -8.76 -24.57
N THR A 166 15.09 -9.08 -23.54
CA THR A 166 16.46 -8.58 -23.33
C THR A 166 17.55 -9.49 -23.95
N VAL A 167 17.16 -10.62 -24.55
CA VAL A 167 18.05 -11.61 -25.22
C VAL A 167 18.03 -11.44 -26.73
#